data_AF-A0A0C3NQ49-F1
#
_entry.id   AF-A0A0C3NQ49-F1
#
_cell.length_a   1.000
_cell.length_b   1.000
_cell.length_c   1.000
_cell.angle_alpha   90.00
_cell.angle_beta   90.00
_cell.angle_gamma   90.00
#
_symmetry.space_group_name_H-M   'P 1'
#
loop_
_entity.id
_entity.type
_entity.pdbx_description
1 polymer ?
#
loop_
_entity_poly.entity_id
_entity_poly.type
_entity_poly.pdbx_seq_one_letter_code
_entity_poly.pdbx_strand_id
1 'polypeptide(L)'
;MVGIPPGFVHIARQLHCLVRPLALAYAGVRIWTILFEEPAPRWLRVSVYLFSIPMAAACSVLHAYLRDKREAARRGAVLAPRVKSIWPGGLDIILSVAQDFRSGHIGSPFDRYCEEYGPVVNVRIVFEDQ
;
A
#
# COMPACT_ATOMS: atom_id res chain seq x y z
N MET A 1 -21.68 13.98 -27.13
CA MET A 1 -20.32 13.69 -26.61
C MET A 1 -20.41 12.37 -25.86
N VAL A 2 -19.82 11.31 -26.40
CA VAL A 2 -19.95 9.95 -25.82
C VAL A 2 -19.25 9.95 -24.46
N GLY A 3 -20.03 9.96 -23.38
CA GLY A 3 -19.52 9.91 -22.03
C GLY A 3 -18.99 8.51 -21.75
N ILE A 4 -17.67 8.35 -21.77
CA ILE A 4 -17.02 7.12 -21.33
C ILE A 4 -17.41 6.92 -19.85
N PRO A 5 -17.95 5.74 -19.46
CA PRO A 5 -18.30 5.49 -18.08
C PRO A 5 -17.06 5.64 -17.17
N PRO A 6 -17.17 6.31 -16.01
CA PRO A 6 -16.03 6.63 -15.16
C PRO A 6 -15.25 5.37 -14.70
N GLY A 7 -15.92 4.22 -14.66
CA GLY A 7 -15.29 2.93 -14.34
C GLY A 7 -14.15 2.54 -15.30
N PHE A 8 -14.30 2.76 -16.61
CA PHE A 8 -13.24 2.43 -17.58
C PHE A 8 -12.01 3.33 -17.42
N VAL A 9 -12.23 4.60 -17.09
CA VAL A 9 -11.13 5.55 -16.81
C VAL A 9 -10.37 5.13 -15.54
N HIS A 10 -11.07 4.65 -14.51
CA HIS A 10 -10.44 4.12 -13.31
C HIS A 10 -9.64 2.84 -13.57
N ILE A 11 -10.19 1.88 -14.32
CA ILE A 11 -9.49 0.64 -14.68
C ILE A 11 -8.25 0.95 -15.51
N ALA A 12 -8.37 1.82 -16.52
CA ALA A 12 -7.23 2.23 -17.36
C ALA A 12 -6.14 2.95 -16.53
N ARG A 13 -6.54 3.75 -15.54
CA ARG A 13 -5.61 4.39 -14.61
C ARG A 13 -4.98 3.36 -13.66
N GLN A 14 -5.67 2.33 -13.21
CA GLN A 14 -5.04 1.28 -12.39
C GLN A 14 -4.16 0.31 -13.18
N LEU A 15 -4.39 0.18 -14.50
CA LEU A 15 -3.61 -0.71 -15.35
C LEU A 15 -2.11 -0.39 -15.32
N HIS A 16 -1.74 0.90 -15.24
CA HIS A 16 -0.32 1.27 -15.15
C HIS A 16 0.34 0.81 -13.84
N CYS A 17 -0.42 0.66 -12.75
CA CYS A 17 0.11 0.12 -11.49
C CYS A 17 0.42 -1.38 -11.60
N LEU A 18 -0.24 -2.11 -12.50
CA LEU A 18 0.04 -3.53 -12.75
C LEU A 18 1.11 -3.73 -13.83
N VAL A 19 1.12 -2.90 -14.88
CA VAL A 19 2.07 -3.02 -15.99
C VAL A 19 3.48 -2.60 -15.56
N ARG A 20 3.63 -1.57 -14.72
CA ARG A 20 4.94 -1.09 -14.24
C ARG A 20 5.77 -2.16 -13.51
N PRO A 21 5.27 -2.88 -12.50
CA PRO A 21 6.04 -3.91 -11.81
C PRO A 21 6.40 -5.08 -12.73
N LEU A 22 5.51 -5.48 -13.65
CA LEU A 22 5.84 -6.49 -14.65
C LEU A 22 6.94 -6.03 -15.60
N ALA A 23 6.87 -4.78 -16.08
CA ALA A 23 7.88 -4.22 -16.96
C ALA A 23 9.24 -4.10 -16.25
N LEU A 24 9.26 -3.71 -14.97
CA LEU A 24 10.46 -3.68 -14.13
C LEU A 24 11.04 -5.07 -13.89
N ALA A 25 10.19 -6.07 -13.60
CA ALA A 25 10.61 -7.46 -13.45
C ALA A 25 11.23 -8.00 -14.74
N TYR A 26 10.59 -7.73 -15.88
CA TYR A 26 11.12 -8.08 -17.19
C TYR A 26 12.46 -7.40 -17.47
N ALA A 27 12.57 -6.08 -17.23
CA ALA A 27 13.80 -5.34 -17.39
C ALA A 27 14.92 -5.89 -16.49
N GLY A 28 14.62 -6.22 -15.22
CA GLY A 28 15.58 -6.82 -14.29
C GLY A 28 16.11 -8.18 -14.78
N VAL A 29 15.23 -9.04 -15.30
CA VAL A 29 15.64 -10.31 -15.91
C VAL A 29 16.50 -10.08 -17.16
N ARG A 30 16.17 -9.07 -17.99
CA ARG A 30 16.97 -8.74 -19.19
C ARG A 30 18.33 -8.16 -18.84
N ILE A 31 18.43 -7.31 -17.82
CA ILE A 31 19.71 -6.79 -17.32
C ILE A 31 20.57 -7.93 -16.81
N TRP A 32 19.99 -8.89 -16.08
CA TRP A 32 20.71 -10.07 -15.61
C TRP A 32 21.32 -10.89 -16.76
N THR A 33 20.54 -11.13 -17.82
CA THR A 33 21.05 -11.87 -19.00
C THR A 33 22.14 -11.12 -19.75
N ILE A 34 22.16 -9.79 -19.71
CA ILE A 34 23.21 -8.98 -20.33
C ILE A 34 24.48 -8.99 -19.47
N LEU A 35 24.34 -8.97 -18.15
CA LEU A 35 25.46 -8.85 -17.22
C LEU A 35 26.21 -10.17 -17.00
N PHE A 36 25.49 -11.29 -17.01
CA PHE A 36 26.06 -12.61 -16.70
C PHE A 36 26.25 -13.51 -17.93
N GLU A 37 25.85 -13.06 -19.12
CA GLU A 37 25.83 -13.80 -20.41
C GLU A 37 25.08 -15.16 -20.42
N GLU A 38 24.71 -15.66 -19.24
CA GLU A 38 23.98 -16.89 -19.01
C GLU A 38 22.49 -16.60 -18.71
N PRO A 39 21.56 -17.45 -19.22
CA PRO A 39 20.15 -17.29 -18.92
C PRO A 39 19.91 -17.51 -17.42
N ALA A 40 19.29 -16.52 -16.78
CA ALA A 40 18.94 -16.62 -15.37
C ALA A 40 18.18 -17.93 -15.08
N PRO A 41 18.58 -18.69 -14.03
CA PRO A 41 17.97 -19.96 -13.69
C PRO A 41 16.46 -19.79 -13.48
N ARG A 42 15.68 -20.78 -13.92
CA ARG A 42 14.20 -20.68 -13.97
C ARG A 42 13.60 -20.29 -12.61
N TRP A 43 14.16 -20.81 -11.53
CA TRP A 43 13.75 -20.50 -10.16
C TRP A 43 13.85 -19.00 -9.85
N LEU A 44 14.99 -18.37 -10.17
CA LEU A 44 15.18 -16.93 -9.96
C LEU A 44 14.16 -16.12 -10.75
N ARG A 45 13.89 -16.53 -11.99
CA ARG A 45 12.92 -15.86 -12.87
C ARG A 45 11.50 -15.93 -12.29
N VAL A 46 11.07 -17.11 -11.86
CA VAL A 46 9.76 -17.32 -11.23
C VAL A 46 9.65 -16.53 -9.94
N SER A 47 10.68 -16.54 -9.09
CA SER A 47 10.71 -15.74 -7.86
C SER A 47 10.60 -14.24 -8.15
N VAL A 48 11.35 -13.70 -9.11
CA VAL A 48 11.29 -12.27 -9.46
C VAL A 48 9.89 -11.86 -9.93
N TYR A 49 9.24 -12.68 -10.76
CA TYR A 49 7.87 -12.38 -11.18
C TYR A 49 6.88 -12.48 -10.01
N LEU A 50 6.99 -13.51 -9.17
CA LEU A 50 6.11 -13.70 -8.01
C LEU A 50 6.25 -12.57 -7.00
N PHE A 51 7.48 -12.12 -6.75
CA PHE A 51 7.77 -11.05 -5.80
C PHE A 51 7.65 -9.64 -6.40
N SER A 52 7.52 -9.49 -7.72
CA SER A 52 7.41 -8.17 -8.36
C SER A 52 6.22 -7.35 -7.85
N ILE A 53 5.07 -8.00 -7.65
CA ILE A 53 3.83 -7.39 -7.19
C ILE A 53 3.93 -6.99 -5.71
N PRO A 54 4.25 -7.88 -4.75
CA PRO A 54 4.37 -7.50 -3.35
C PRO A 54 5.51 -6.49 -3.12
N MET A 55 6.61 -6.59 -3.87
CA MET A 55 7.72 -5.63 -3.77
C MET A 55 7.29 -4.23 -4.23
N ALA A 56 6.57 -4.13 -5.36
CA ALA A 56 6.08 -2.84 -5.83
C ALA A 56 5.05 -2.23 -4.88
N ALA A 57 4.17 -3.05 -4.29
CA ALA A 57 3.26 -2.60 -3.25
C ALA A 57 4.04 -2.06 -2.04
N ALA A 58 5.01 -2.81 -1.52
CA ALA A 58 5.84 -2.38 -0.40
C ALA A 58 6.60 -1.07 -0.71
N CYS A 59 7.17 -0.93 -1.91
CA CYS A 59 7.84 0.29 -2.34
C CYS A 59 6.88 1.47 -2.43
N SER A 60 5.66 1.29 -2.95
CA SER A 60 4.65 2.35 -3.03
C SER A 60 4.27 2.85 -1.63
N VAL A 61 4.06 1.91 -0.70
CA VAL A 61 3.71 2.20 0.69
C VAL A 61 4.83 2.93 1.42
N LEU A 62 6.08 2.51 1.21
CA LEU A 62 7.24 3.17 1.80
C LEU A 62 7.45 4.56 1.19
N HIS A 63 7.26 4.69 -0.12
CA HIS A 63 7.37 5.97 -0.81
C HIS A 63 6.32 6.98 -0.31
N ALA A 64 5.06 6.55 -0.15
CA ALA A 64 4.00 7.38 0.43
C ALA A 64 4.40 7.85 1.84
N TYR A 65 4.79 6.92 2.71
CA TYR A 65 5.23 7.25 4.08
C TYR A 65 6.40 8.25 4.11
N LEU A 66 7.42 8.05 3.27
CA LEU A 66 8.56 8.96 3.19
C LEU A 66 8.18 10.32 2.63
N ARG A 67 7.25 10.37 1.66
CA ARG A 67 6.72 11.61 1.11
C ARG A 67 5.98 12.39 2.18
N ASP A 68 5.07 11.75 2.91
CA ASP A 68 4.28 12.41 3.95
C ASP A 68 5.15 12.90 5.10
N LYS A 69 6.16 12.11 5.50
CA LYS A 69 7.16 12.54 6.47
C LYS A 69 7.95 13.77 6.00
N ARG A 70 8.34 13.81 4.73
CA ARG A 70 9.04 14.97 4.15
C ARG A 70 8.14 16.20 4.06
N GLU A 71 6.89 16.03 3.66
CA GLU A 71 5.92 17.13 3.59
C GLU A 71 5.58 17.68 4.97
N ALA A 72 5.40 16.82 5.97
CA ALA A 72 5.19 17.21 7.36
C ALA A 72 6.39 18.01 7.89
N ALA A 73 7.61 17.50 7.70
CA ALA A 73 8.84 18.20 8.09
C ALA A 73 8.99 19.57 7.40
N ARG A 74 8.64 19.67 6.11
CA ARG A 74 8.65 20.95 5.36
C ARG A 74 7.64 21.96 5.90
N ARG A 75 6.50 21.50 6.42
CA ARG A 75 5.45 22.34 6.99
C ARG A 75 5.63 22.59 8.50
N GLY A 76 6.69 22.06 9.11
CA GLY A 76 6.90 22.10 10.56
C GLY A 76 5.86 21.30 11.35
N ALA A 77 5.13 20.39 10.69
CA ALA A 77 4.12 19.54 11.29
C ALA A 77 4.72 18.20 11.71
N VAL A 78 4.12 17.57 12.73
CA VAL A 78 4.45 16.21 13.18
C VAL A 78 3.38 15.25 12.66
N LEU A 79 3.80 14.09 12.17
CA LEU A 79 2.89 13.03 11.75
C LEU A 79 2.10 12.51 12.96
N ALA A 80 0.80 12.29 12.79
CA ALA A 80 -0.03 11.70 13.82
C ALA A 80 0.47 10.30 14.23
N PRO A 81 0.36 9.92 15.51
CA PRO A 81 0.69 8.58 15.96
C PRO A 81 -0.17 7.55 15.21
N ARG A 82 0.50 6.52 14.69
CA ARG A 82 -0.16 5.47 13.91
C ARG A 82 -0.64 4.36 14.84
N VAL A 83 -1.91 3.99 14.71
CA VAL A 83 -2.49 2.85 15.43
C VAL A 83 -1.74 1.58 15.04
N LYS A 84 -1.28 0.81 16.04
CA LYS A 84 -0.58 -0.45 15.81
C LYS A 84 -1.56 -1.48 15.25
N SER A 85 -1.31 -1.97 14.03
CA SER A 85 -2.05 -3.08 13.44
C SER A 85 -1.22 -4.36 13.46
N ILE A 86 -1.79 -5.47 13.91
CA ILE A 86 -1.11 -6.78 13.91
C ILE A 86 -1.00 -7.33 12.47
N TRP A 87 -2.02 -7.10 11.65
CA TRP A 87 -2.08 -7.59 10.26
C TRP A 87 -1.58 -6.55 9.24
N PRO A 88 -0.88 -7.01 8.18
CA PRO A 88 -0.44 -6.12 7.10
C PRO A 88 -1.65 -5.46 6.44
N GLY A 89 -1.56 -4.14 6.25
CA GLY A 89 -2.65 -3.36 5.65
C GLY A 89 -3.83 -3.06 6.59
N GLY A 90 -3.70 -3.25 7.90
CA GLY A 90 -4.73 -2.82 8.85
C GLY A 90 -6.03 -3.63 8.80
N LEU A 91 -5.99 -4.84 8.25
CA LEU A 91 -7.14 -5.75 8.17
C LEU A 91 -7.75 -6.06 9.55
N ASP A 92 -6.92 -6.09 10.58
CA ASP A 92 -7.32 -6.27 11.97
C ASP A 92 -8.23 -5.13 12.45
N ILE A 93 -7.88 -3.89 12.08
CA ILE A 93 -8.68 -2.70 12.40
C ILE A 93 -10.03 -2.78 11.67
N ILE A 94 -10.03 -3.15 10.38
CA ILE A 94 -11.27 -3.34 9.61
C ILE A 94 -12.15 -4.42 10.26
N LEU A 95 -11.56 -5.53 10.72
CA LEU A 95 -12.29 -6.62 11.35
C LEU A 95 -12.89 -6.17 12.69
N SER A 96 -12.12 -5.46 13.52
CA SER A 96 -12.62 -4.92 14.79
C SER A 96 -13.76 -3.93 14.58
N VAL A 97 -13.63 -3.02 13.61
CA VAL A 97 -14.69 -2.09 13.22
C VAL A 97 -15.90 -2.84 12.68
N ALA A 98 -15.72 -3.85 11.83
CA ALA A 98 -16.83 -4.65 11.28
C ALA A 98 -17.57 -5.47 12.36
N GLN A 99 -16.86 -5.96 13.38
CA GLN A 99 -17.45 -6.64 14.53
C GLN A 99 -18.25 -5.65 15.40
N ASP A 100 -17.70 -4.46 15.65
CA ASP A 100 -18.37 -3.44 16.46
C ASP A 100 -19.54 -2.74 15.72
N PHE A 101 -19.48 -2.71 14.39
CA PHE A 101 -20.63 -2.34 13.55
C PHE A 101 -21.83 -3.27 13.78
N ARG A 102 -21.60 -4.55 14.02
CA ARG A 102 -22.67 -5.51 14.35
C ARG A 102 -23.20 -5.33 15.77
N SER A 103 -22.38 -4.85 16.70
CA SER A 103 -22.79 -4.56 18.08
C SER A 103 -23.48 -3.20 18.23
N GLY A 104 -23.47 -2.37 17.17
CA GLY A 104 -24.26 -1.13 17.06
C GLY A 104 -23.51 0.13 17.48
N HIS A 105 -22.23 0.05 17.84
CA HIS A 105 -21.45 1.23 18.22
C HIS A 105 -20.16 1.36 17.41
N ILE A 106 -20.24 2.14 16.34
CA ILE A 106 -19.12 2.35 15.40
C ILE A 106 -17.97 3.15 16.05
N GLY A 107 -18.28 3.94 17.09
CA GLY A 107 -17.33 4.82 17.78
C GLY A 107 -16.44 4.14 18.82
N SER A 108 -16.83 2.98 19.37
CA SER A 108 -16.07 2.34 20.46
C SER A 108 -14.62 2.00 20.14
N PRO A 109 -14.26 1.51 18.94
CA PRO A 109 -12.85 1.25 18.64
C PRO A 109 -12.07 2.57 18.48
N PHE A 110 -12.68 3.63 17.95
CA PHE A 110 -12.05 4.94 17.82
C PHE A 110 -11.84 5.62 19.18
N ASP A 111 -12.80 5.51 20.09
CA ASP A 111 -12.69 6.05 21.45
C ASP A 111 -11.51 5.39 22.19
N ARG A 112 -11.35 4.06 22.05
CA ARG A 112 -10.19 3.34 22.61
C ARG A 112 -8.86 3.81 22.01
N TYR A 113 -8.81 4.06 20.69
CA TYR A 113 -7.61 4.59 20.07
C TYR A 113 -7.29 6.01 20.53
N CYS A 114 -8.32 6.84 20.76
CA CYS A 114 -8.17 8.17 21.31
C CYS A 114 -7.67 8.16 22.76
N GLU A 115 -8.11 7.21 23.58
CA GLU A 115 -7.60 7.01 24.94
C GLU A 115 -6.13 6.55 24.96
N GLU A 116 -5.73 5.66 24.04
CA GLU A 116 -4.38 5.08 24.02
C GLU A 116 -3.33 5.98 23.34
N TYR A 117 -3.69 6.63 22.23
CA TYR A 117 -2.76 7.39 21.37
C TYR A 117 -3.01 8.90 21.36
N GLY A 118 -4.10 9.37 21.97
CA GLY A 118 -4.48 10.77 22.05
C GLY A 118 -5.50 11.20 20.99
N PRO A 119 -5.89 12.49 20.96
CA PRO A 119 -7.06 12.97 20.21
C PRO A 119 -6.89 12.96 18.67
N VAL A 120 -5.68 12.74 18.16
CA VAL A 120 -5.40 12.69 16.73
C VAL A 120 -4.59 11.42 16.45
N VAL A 121 -5.20 10.49 15.73
CA VAL A 121 -4.59 9.20 15.38
C VAL A 121 -4.67 8.98 13.88
N ASN A 122 -3.65 8.34 13.31
CA ASN A 122 -3.69 7.88 11.92
C ASN A 122 -4.02 6.39 11.89
N VAL A 123 -5.08 6.04 11.18
CA VAL A 123 -5.53 4.66 10.99
C VAL A 123 -5.20 4.23 9.57
N ARG A 124 -4.27 3.27 9.43
CA ARG A 124 -3.91 2.77 8.10
C ARG A 124 -4.82 1.62 7.68
N ILE A 125 -5.64 1.84 6.66
CA ILE A 125 -6.61 0.88 6.10
C ILE A 125 -6.18 0.51 4.68
N VAL A 126 -5.96 -0.78 4.42
CA VAL A 126 -5.51 -1.32 3.12
C VAL A 126 -4.29 -0.56 2.58
N PHE A 127 -3.35 -0.27 3.49
CA PHE A 127 -2.11 0.49 3.23
C PHE A 127 -2.26 2.00 2.93
N GLU A 128 -3.48 2.54 2.98
CA GLU A 128 -3.77 3.96 2.85
C GLU A 128 -3.94 4.59 4.24
N ASP A 129 -3.35 5.76 4.46
CA ASP A 129 -3.51 6.53 5.69
C ASP A 129 -4.85 7.30 5.66
N GLN A 130 -5.56 7.36 6.80
CA GLN A 130 -6.85 8.03 6.97
C GLN A 130 -6.82 8.97 8.18
#